data_AF-A0A7I0JAU4-F1
#
_entry.id   AF-A0A7I0JAU4-F1
#
_cell.length_a   1.000
_cell.length_b   1.000
_cell.length_c   1.000
_cell.angle_alpha   90.00
_cell.angle_beta   90.00
_cell.angle_gamma   90.00
#
_symmetry.space_group_name_H-M   'P 1'
#
loop_
_entity.id
_entity.type
_entity.pdbx_description
1 polymer ?
#
loop_
_entity_poly.entity_id
_entity_poly.type
_entity_poly.pdbx_seq_one_letter_code
_entity_poly.pdbx_strand_id
1 'polypeptide(L)' 'AWDLSFREELHAIDAVVAGQGIAILSDVVVGRELENGTLVKAHPLSLPGYSFYVVWMHHNPRSAVMESFLTWMRTVI' A
#
# COMPACT_ATOMS: atom_id res chain seq x y z
N ALA A 1 0.61 -25.19 -13.90
CA ALA A 1 1.11 -24.76 -12.60
C ALA A 1 1.20 -23.24 -12.63
N TRP A 2 0.45 -22.53 -11.79
CA TRP A 2 0.61 -21.09 -11.64
C TRP A 2 1.66 -20.87 -10.55
N ASP A 3 2.92 -20.74 -10.98
CA ASP A 3 4.09 -20.83 -10.08
C ASP A 3 4.49 -19.48 -9.45
N LEU A 4 3.78 -18.38 -9.79
CA LEU A 4 3.98 -17.09 -9.15
C LEU A 4 2.92 -16.87 -8.06
N SER A 5 3.33 -17.07 -6.81
CA SER A 5 2.55 -16.68 -5.63
C SER A 5 3.46 -15.87 -4.71
N PHE A 6 3.08 -14.62 -4.48
CA PHE A 6 3.78 -13.73 -3.57
C PHE A 6 2.97 -13.55 -2.28
N ARG A 7 3.67 -13.48 -1.15
CA ARG A 7 3.07 -13.17 0.16
C ARG A 7 3.16 -11.70 0.53
N GLU A 8 3.94 -10.94 -0.24
CA GLU A 8 4.19 -9.53 -0.03
C GLU A 8 3.79 -8.77 -1.29
N GLU A 9 3.04 -7.69 -1.10
CA GLU A 9 2.50 -6.89 -2.20
C GLU A 9 3.61 -6.28 -3.08
N LEU A 10 4.75 -5.91 -2.50
CA LEU A 10 5.90 -5.36 -3.22
C LEU A 10 6.42 -6.31 -4.32
N HIS A 11 6.52 -7.61 -4.05
CA HIS A 11 6.95 -8.57 -5.07
C HIS A 11 5.91 -8.74 -6.18
N ALA A 12 4.62 -8.59 -5.87
CA ALA A 12 3.57 -8.60 -6.87
C ALA A 12 3.66 -7.36 -7.79
N ILE A 13 4.01 -6.19 -7.22
CA ILE A 13 4.27 -4.94 -7.98
C ILE A 13 5.43 -5.16 -8.95
N ASP A 14 6.57 -5.65 -8.46
CA ASP A 14 7.75 -5.89 -9.31
C ASP A 14 7.42 -6.83 -10.47
N ALA A 15 6.63 -7.88 -10.21
CA ALA A 15 6.21 -8.83 -11.24
C ALA A 15 5.33 -8.18 -12.31
N VAL A 16 4.34 -7.35 -11.93
CA VAL A 16 3.48 -6.69 -12.92
C VAL A 16 4.21 -5.60 -13.69
N VAL A 17 5.12 -4.87 -13.05
CA VAL A 17 6.01 -3.90 -13.72
C VAL A 17 6.90 -4.61 -14.73
N ALA A 18 7.36 -5.83 -14.43
CA ALA A 18 8.11 -6.67 -15.35
C ALA A 18 7.24 -7.38 -16.43
N GLY A 19 5.95 -7.05 -16.52
CA GLY A 19 5.04 -7.59 -17.53
C GLY A 19 4.59 -9.03 -17.28
N GLN A 20 4.69 -9.54 -16.05
CA GLN A 20 4.29 -10.91 -15.71
C GLN A 20 2.76 -11.11 -15.60
N GLY A 21 1.96 -10.05 -15.79
CA GLY A 21 0.50 -10.15 -15.86
C GLY A 21 -0.23 -8.97 -15.23
N ILE A 22 -1.39 -9.27 -14.63
CA ILE A 22 -2.28 -8.31 -13.96
C ILE A 22 -2.36 -8.70 -12.48
N ALA A 23 -2.36 -7.71 -11.58
CA ALA A 23 -2.53 -7.90 -10.15
C ALA A 23 -3.58 -6.93 -9.57
N ILE A 24 -4.19 -7.33 -8.45
CA ILE A 24 -5.00 -6.45 -7.60
C ILE A 24 -4.05 -5.89 -6.54
N LEU A 25 -3.86 -4.57 -6.54
CA LEU A 25 -2.88 -3.87 -5.71
C LEU A 25 -3.54 -2.66 -5.04
N SER A 26 -3.02 -2.25 -3.90
CA SER A 26 -3.43 -1.04 -3.19
C SER A 26 -3.07 0.21 -3.99
N ASP A 27 -4.07 1.03 -4.32
CA ASP A 27 -3.88 2.31 -5.03
C ASP A 27 -2.90 3.23 -4.29
N VAL A 28 -2.77 3.11 -2.95
CA VAL A 28 -1.82 3.88 -2.14
C VAL A 28 -0.37 3.47 -2.42
N VAL A 29 -0.12 2.19 -2.69
CA VAL A 29 1.24 1.66 -2.86
C VAL A 29 1.74 1.86 -4.28
N VAL A 30 0.86 1.75 -5.29
CA VAL A 30 1.21 1.90 -6.72
C VAL A 30 0.95 3.30 -7.29
N GLY A 31 0.72 4.30 -6.43
CA GLY A 31 0.34 5.64 -6.86
C GLY A 31 1.34 6.25 -7.86
N ARG A 32 2.63 6.06 -7.62
CA ARG A 32 3.69 6.58 -8.49
C ARG A 32 3.71 5.91 -9.87
N GLU A 33 3.54 4.60 -9.91
CA GLU A 33 3.52 3.80 -11.14
C GLU A 33 2.28 4.11 -11.98
N LEU A 34 1.15 4.45 -11.34
CA LEU A 34 -0.04 4.93 -12.02
C LEU A 34 0.16 6.36 -12.56
N GLU A 35 0.75 7.26 -11.76
CA GLU A 35 1.03 8.65 -12.16
C GLU A 35 1.99 8.75 -13.34
N ASN A 36 3.05 7.93 -13.34
CA ASN A 36 4.06 7.95 -14.40
C ASN A 36 3.71 7.06 -15.61
N GLY A 37 2.60 6.31 -15.55
CA GLY A 37 2.11 5.44 -16.61
C GLY A 37 2.87 4.12 -16.77
N THR A 38 3.72 3.75 -15.81
CA THR A 38 4.39 2.42 -15.80
C THR A 38 3.35 1.31 -15.56
N LEU A 39 2.33 1.61 -14.76
CA LEU A 39 1.15 0.77 -14.59
C LEU A 39 -0.10 1.51 -15.06
N VAL A 40 -1.09 0.74 -15.52
CA VAL A 40 -2.39 1.25 -15.94
C VAL A 40 -3.50 0.44 -15.29
N LYS A 41 -4.61 1.10 -14.95
CA LYS A 41 -5.76 0.42 -14.35
C LYS A 41 -6.48 -0.42 -15.41
N ALA A 42 -6.34 -1.74 -15.33
CA ALA A 42 -6.89 -2.66 -16.32
C ALA A 42 -8.43 -2.78 -16.26
N HIS A 43 -9.04 -2.56 -15.08
CA HIS A 43 -10.47 -2.69 -14.87
C HIS A 43 -10.98 -1.74 -13.76
N PRO A 44 -12.21 -1.20 -13.82
CA PRO A 44 -12.75 -0.31 -12.79
C PRO A 44 -13.16 -1.00 -11.48
N LEU A 45 -13.04 -2.33 -11.39
CA LEU A 45 -13.41 -3.08 -10.18
C LEU A 45 -12.43 -2.75 -9.06
N SER A 46 -12.96 -2.30 -7.93
CA SER A 46 -12.22 -2.08 -6.71
C SER A 46 -12.76 -2.97 -5.59
N LEU A 47 -11.87 -3.55 -4.81
CA LEU A 47 -12.24 -4.15 -3.52
C LEU A 47 -12.23 -3.05 -2.45
N PRO A 48 -13.06 -3.15 -1.39
CA PRO A 48 -12.93 -2.29 -0.23
C PRO A 48 -11.49 -2.36 0.29
N GLY A 49 -10.78 -1.25 0.23
CA GLY A 49 -9.37 -1.19 0.63
C GLY A 49 -9.21 -1.45 2.12
N TYR A 50 -8.08 -2.02 2.50
CA TYR A 50 -7.67 -2.09 3.91
C TYR A 50 -7.25 -0.69 4.38
N SER A 51 -7.63 -0.34 5.61
CA SER A 51 -7.18 0.89 6.25
C SER A 51 -5.83 0.68 6.94
N PHE A 52 -4.98 1.71 6.92
CA PHE A 52 -3.75 1.72 7.71
C PHE A 52 -4.05 2.21 9.12
N TYR A 53 -3.60 1.45 10.12
CA TYR A 53 -3.78 1.78 11.53
C TYR A 53 -2.44 1.93 12.20
N VAL A 54 -2.29 2.99 13.00
CA VAL A 54 -1.15 3.13 13.90
C VAL A 54 -1.54 2.49 15.23
N VAL A 55 -0.70 1.58 15.71
CA VAL A 55 -0.96 0.80 16.92
C VAL A 55 0.18 1.00 17.91
N TRP A 56 -0.15 1.35 19.16
CA TRP A 56 0.80 1.45 20.27
C TRP A 56 0.16 1.01 21.58
N MET A 57 0.98 0.70 22.59
CA MET A 57 0.49 0.33 23.91
C MET A 57 -0.17 1.51 24.62
N HIS A 58 -1.34 1.28 25.22
CA HIS A 58 -2.19 2.28 25.87
C HIS A 58 -1.49 3.09 26.99
N HIS A 59 -0.45 2.52 27.63
CA HIS A 59 0.33 3.15 28.70
C HIS A 59 1.80 3.36 28.35
N ASN A 60 2.09 3.72 27.10
CA ASN A 60 3.45 4.02 26.68
C ASN A 60 3.91 5.39 27.26
N PRO A 61 5.07 5.49 27.95
CA PRO A 61 5.63 6.77 28.39
C PRO A 61 5.80 7.79 27.25
N ARG A 62 5.84 7.33 25.99
CA ARG A 62 6.00 8.13 24.78
C ARG A 62 4.66 8.50 24.11
N SER A 63 3.51 8.32 24.75
CA SER A 63 2.20 8.63 24.13
C SER A 63 2.13 10.05 23.55
N ALA A 64 2.67 11.07 24.22
CA ALA A 64 2.70 12.44 23.70
C ALA A 64 3.49 12.56 22.37
N VAL A 65 4.57 11.78 22.23
CA VAL A 65 5.36 11.73 20.99
C VAL A 65 4.58 11.00 19.90
N MET A 66 3.86 9.93 20.23
CA MET A 66 3.00 9.20 19.28
C MET A 66 1.87 10.08 18.77
N GLU A 67 1.20 10.84 19.64
CA GLU A 67 0.17 11.81 19.23
C GLU A 67 0.73 12.91 18.31
N SER A 68 1.93 13.41 18.62
CA SER A 68 2.61 14.38 17.76
C SER A 68 2.93 13.79 16.39
N PHE A 69 3.41 12.55 16.36
CA PHE A 69 3.68 11.81 15.12
C PHE A 69 2.41 11.55 14.31
N LEU A 70 1.30 11.17 14.95
CA LEU A 70 -0.01 11.00 14.29
C LEU A 70 -0.52 12.31 13.70
N THR A 71 -0.36 13.40 14.45
CA THR A 71 -0.75 14.73 13.99
C THR A 71 0.02 15.10 12.73
N TRP A 72 1.34 14.92 12.73
CA TRP A 72 2.16 15.13 11.54
C TRP A 72 1.78 14.18 10.40
N MET A 73 1.59 12.90 10.66
CA MET A 73 1.26 11.89 9.64
C MET A 73 -0.02 12.26 8.88
N ARG A 74 -1.03 12.76 9.58
CA ARG A 74 -2.30 13.23 8.97
C ARG A 74 -2.13 14.47 8.08
N THR A 75 -0.99 15.15 8.11
CA THR A 75 -0.69 16.28 7.21
C THR A 75 0.03 15.88 5.94
N VAL A 76 0.58 14.66 5.88
CA VAL A 76 1.41 14.17 4.76
C VAL A 76 0.78 13.02 3.98
N ILE A 77 -0.29 12.41 4.52
CA ILE A 77 -1.19 11.49 3.80
C ILE A 77 -2.35 12.33 3.24
#